data_AF-A0A524DYZ9-F1
#
_entry.id   AF-A0A524DYZ9-F1
#
_cell.length_a   1.000
_cell.length_b   1.000
_cell.length_c   1.000
_cell.angle_alpha   90.00
_cell.angle_beta   90.00
_cell.angle_gamma   90.00
#
_symmetry.space_group_name_H-M   'P 1'
#
loop_
_entity.id
_entity.type
_entity.pdbx_description
1 polymer ?
#
loop_
_entity_poly.entity_id
_entity_poly.type
_entity_poly.pdbx_seq_one_letter_code
_entity_poly.pdbx_strand_id
1 'polypeptide(L)'
;MRNPREIARRIIVLIGIFQAATGREKTKVVKILKDNGFWSDVSDYEKKFLLSSNENNTHEIIQLSWRAEAIYILLWVLHEVEFAEIPGNERNLDQIKNLLKEDEFYLEVDSKTAELRDPNEIHAMLDKIYQIHWEIRDAQIHQKEIMVPYHPSIIQEWHHSLNWVVKSDEDWDYITTDT
;
A
#
# COMPACT_ATOMS: atom_id res chain seq x y z
N MET A 1 9.12 -11.59 9.43
CA MET A 1 8.24 -10.43 9.56
C MET A 1 9.08 -9.18 9.72
N ARG A 2 8.76 -8.14 8.95
CA ARG A 2 9.47 -6.86 8.92
C ARG A 2 9.31 -6.09 10.23
N ASN A 3 10.30 -5.29 10.58
CA ASN A 3 10.21 -4.45 11.78
C ASN A 3 9.31 -3.21 11.54
N PRO A 4 8.77 -2.60 12.61
CA PRO A 4 7.87 -1.45 12.49
C PRO A 4 8.47 -0.26 11.73
N ARG A 5 9.78 -0.02 11.90
CA ARG A 5 10.47 1.09 11.26
C ARG A 5 10.52 0.93 9.74
N GLU A 6 10.78 -0.26 9.23
CA GLU A 6 10.74 -0.57 7.79
C GLU A 6 9.34 -0.35 7.22
N ILE A 7 8.31 -0.80 7.94
CA ILE A 7 6.91 -0.65 7.54
C ILE A 7 6.52 0.84 7.50
N ALA A 8 6.89 1.62 8.53
CA ALA A 8 6.66 3.05 8.59
C ALA A 8 7.31 3.80 7.43
N ARG A 9 8.58 3.48 7.11
CA ARG A 9 9.29 4.06 5.97
C ARG A 9 8.62 3.71 4.65
N ARG A 10 8.11 2.48 4.52
CA ARG A 10 7.36 2.06 3.33
C ARG A 10 6.07 2.84 3.16
N ILE A 11 5.32 3.08 4.24
CA ILE A 11 4.12 3.91 4.23
C ILE A 11 4.44 5.31 3.70
N ILE A 12 5.51 5.94 4.19
CA ILE A 12 5.96 7.28 3.73
C ILE A 12 6.24 7.28 2.23
N VAL A 13 6.96 6.27 1.72
CA VAL A 13 7.21 6.14 0.27
C VAL A 13 5.90 6.02 -0.50
N LEU A 14 5.01 5.11 -0.08
CA LEU A 14 3.73 4.88 -0.73
C LEU A 14 2.84 6.14 -0.75
N ILE A 15 2.88 6.94 0.33
CA ILE A 15 2.19 8.24 0.39
C ILE A 15 2.72 9.18 -0.71
N GLY A 16 4.05 9.29 -0.85
CA GLY A 16 4.66 10.09 -1.90
C GLY A 16 4.27 9.63 -3.31
N ILE A 17 4.25 8.32 -3.54
CA ILE A 17 3.82 7.71 -4.81
C ILE A 17 2.36 8.01 -5.12
N PHE A 18 1.49 7.83 -4.13
CA PHE A 18 0.07 8.13 -4.24
C PHE A 18 -0.17 9.61 -4.59
N GLN A 19 0.52 10.54 -3.92
CA GLN A 19 0.42 11.96 -4.23
C GLN A 19 0.88 12.28 -5.65
N ALA A 20 2.00 11.70 -6.10
CA ALA A 20 2.48 11.87 -7.46
C ALA A 20 1.48 11.32 -8.50
N ALA A 21 0.84 10.17 -8.22
CA ALA A 21 -0.17 9.58 -9.09
C ALA A 21 -1.45 10.43 -9.16
N THR A 22 -1.80 11.10 -8.06
CA THR A 22 -3.01 11.93 -7.95
C THR A 22 -2.81 13.40 -8.34
N GLY A 23 -1.62 13.76 -8.85
CA GLY A 23 -1.37 15.06 -9.49
C GLY A 23 -0.31 15.95 -8.82
N ARG A 24 0.34 15.51 -7.74
CA ARG A 24 1.51 16.22 -7.18
C ARG A 24 2.68 16.12 -8.16
N GLU A 25 3.45 17.20 -8.27
CA GLU A 25 4.62 17.23 -9.14
C GLU A 25 5.66 16.19 -8.67
N LYS A 26 6.00 15.23 -9.54
CA LYS A 26 6.94 14.14 -9.23
C LYS A 26 8.29 14.63 -8.73
N THR A 27 8.82 15.71 -9.31
CA THR A 27 10.10 16.33 -8.93
C THR A 27 10.11 16.77 -7.47
N LYS A 28 8.99 17.30 -6.96
CA LYS A 28 8.83 17.70 -5.56
C LYS A 28 8.81 16.47 -4.65
N VAL A 29 8.07 15.43 -5.02
CA VAL A 29 8.05 14.16 -4.27
C VAL A 29 9.45 13.54 -4.19
N VAL A 30 10.16 13.46 -5.33
CA VAL A 30 11.55 12.97 -5.39
C VAL A 30 12.46 13.78 -4.47
N LYS A 31 12.35 15.11 -4.49
CA LYS A 31 13.12 15.99 -3.61
C LYS A 31 12.86 15.68 -2.14
N ILE A 32 11.59 15.63 -1.73
CA ILE A 32 11.21 15.34 -0.33
C ILE A 32 11.74 13.97 0.12
N LEU A 33 11.60 12.94 -0.71
CA LEU A 33 12.08 11.59 -0.38
C LEU A 33 13.62 11.52 -0.29
N LYS A 34 14.35 12.29 -1.12
CA LYS A 34 15.82 12.37 -1.05
C LYS A 34 16.30 13.16 0.15
N ASP A 35 15.77 14.36 0.35
CA ASP A 35 16.19 15.29 1.41
C ASP A 35 15.97 14.69 2.81
N ASN A 36 14.96 13.83 2.96
CA ASN A 36 14.64 13.15 4.23
C ASN A 36 15.14 11.70 4.32
N GLY A 37 15.93 11.22 3.34
CA GLY A 37 16.58 9.91 3.40
C GLY A 37 15.65 8.70 3.26
N PHE A 38 14.52 8.83 2.54
CA PHE A 38 13.61 7.74 2.19
C PHE A 38 13.84 7.18 0.78
N TRP A 39 14.69 7.84 -0.02
CA TRP A 39 14.95 7.45 -1.41
C TRP A 39 15.51 6.03 -1.58
N SER A 40 16.20 5.50 -0.56
CA SER A 40 16.70 4.12 -0.55
C SER A 40 15.59 3.06 -0.51
N ASP A 41 14.42 3.40 0.03
CA ASP A 41 13.28 2.50 0.26
C ASP A 41 12.26 2.58 -0.90
N VAL A 42 12.52 3.46 -1.87
CA VAL A 42 11.76 3.54 -3.11
C VAL A 42 12.16 2.36 -3.98
N SER A 43 11.16 1.59 -4.38
CA SER A 43 11.35 0.43 -5.24
C SER A 43 11.74 0.85 -6.67
N ASP A 44 12.18 -0.10 -7.49
CA ASP A 44 12.67 0.22 -8.83
C ASP A 44 11.54 0.59 -9.78
N TYR A 45 10.36 -0.02 -9.64
CA TYR A 45 9.17 0.42 -10.37
C TYR A 45 8.74 1.83 -9.96
N GLU A 46 8.78 2.15 -8.67
CA GLU A 46 8.45 3.49 -8.17
C GLU A 46 9.44 4.56 -8.61
N LYS A 47 10.75 4.24 -8.62
CA LYS A 47 11.76 5.15 -9.17
C LYS A 47 11.49 5.44 -10.65
N LYS A 48 11.17 4.41 -11.45
CA LYS A 48 10.84 4.59 -12.87
C LYS A 48 9.65 5.52 -13.04
N PHE A 49 8.59 5.32 -12.26
CA PHE A 49 7.41 6.18 -12.27
C PHE A 49 7.73 7.62 -11.86
N LEU A 50 8.50 7.83 -10.79
CA LEU A 50 8.84 9.17 -10.29
C LEU A 50 9.80 9.93 -11.20
N LEU A 51 10.64 9.23 -11.96
CA LEU A 51 11.62 9.83 -12.86
C LEU A 51 11.14 9.92 -14.32
N SER A 52 10.02 9.27 -14.68
CA SER A 52 9.45 9.39 -16.01
C SER A 52 8.86 10.78 -16.24
N SER A 53 8.93 11.25 -17.50
CA SER A 53 8.18 12.42 -17.96
C SER A 53 6.68 12.23 -17.66
N ASN A 54 5.94 13.33 -17.44
CA ASN A 54 4.55 13.34 -16.98
C ASN A 54 3.52 12.65 -17.91
N GLU A 55 3.96 11.94 -18.93
CA GLU A 55 3.14 11.16 -19.89
C GLU A 55 2.84 9.75 -19.38
N ASN A 56 2.50 9.60 -18.10
CA ASN A 56 2.06 8.29 -17.60
C ASN A 56 0.72 7.94 -18.24
N ASN A 57 0.54 6.69 -18.62
CA ASN A 57 -0.74 6.24 -19.16
C ASN A 57 -1.79 6.14 -18.03
N THR A 58 -3.07 6.27 -18.39
CA THR A 58 -4.18 6.25 -17.44
C THR A 58 -4.19 4.97 -16.57
N HIS A 59 -3.72 3.85 -17.11
CA HIS A 59 -3.69 2.58 -16.41
C HIS A 59 -2.68 2.56 -15.26
N GLU A 60 -1.48 3.11 -15.46
CA GLU A 60 -0.44 3.25 -14.44
C GLU A 60 -0.90 4.16 -13.30
N ILE A 61 -1.59 5.26 -13.63
CA ILE A 61 -2.18 6.15 -12.63
C ILE A 61 -3.23 5.42 -11.77
N ILE A 62 -4.11 4.63 -12.40
CA ILE A 62 -5.11 3.84 -11.68
C ILE A 62 -4.42 2.79 -10.79
N GLN A 63 -3.42 2.07 -11.28
CA GLN A 63 -2.69 1.10 -10.44
C GLN A 63 -2.05 1.77 -9.22
N LEU A 64 -1.44 2.94 -9.41
CA LEU A 64 -0.77 3.64 -8.33
C LEU A 64 -1.75 4.34 -7.38
N SER A 65 -2.97 4.68 -7.81
CA SER A 65 -4.00 5.18 -6.89
C SER A 65 -4.45 4.10 -5.91
N TRP A 66 -4.42 2.82 -6.29
CA TRP A 66 -4.69 1.71 -5.37
C TRP A 66 -3.66 1.58 -4.24
N ARG A 67 -2.48 2.23 -4.32
CA ARG A 67 -1.53 2.27 -3.19
C ARG A 67 -2.11 2.90 -1.92
N ALA A 68 -3.22 3.64 -2.01
CA ALA A 68 -3.98 4.06 -0.84
C ALA A 68 -4.44 2.88 0.03
N GLU A 69 -4.84 1.77 -0.58
CA GLU A 69 -5.26 0.56 0.13
C GLU A 69 -4.07 -0.15 0.80
N ALA A 70 -2.92 -0.16 0.13
CA ALA A 70 -1.66 -0.62 0.70
C ALA A 70 -1.23 0.23 1.92
N ILE A 71 -1.32 1.55 1.82
CA ILE A 71 -1.05 2.46 2.95
C ILE A 71 -1.97 2.12 4.12
N TYR A 72 -3.26 1.94 3.85
CA TYR A 72 -4.26 1.72 4.90
C TYR A 72 -4.02 0.43 5.69
N ILE A 73 -3.76 -0.69 5.00
CA ILE A 73 -3.48 -1.96 5.68
C ILE A 73 -2.15 -1.93 6.43
N LEU A 74 -1.13 -1.22 5.92
CA LEU A 74 0.15 -1.07 6.61
C LEU A 74 0.03 -0.18 7.86
N LEU A 75 -0.80 0.86 7.83
CA LEU A 75 -1.14 1.64 9.03
C LEU A 75 -1.85 0.78 10.08
N TRP A 76 -2.73 -0.14 9.66
CA TRP A 76 -3.38 -1.09 10.58
C TRP A 76 -2.38 -2.07 11.20
N VAL A 77 -1.40 -2.53 10.42
CA VAL A 77 -0.27 -3.34 10.91
C VAL A 77 0.55 -2.60 11.96
N LEU A 78 0.62 -1.26 11.89
CA LEU A 78 1.33 -0.42 12.86
C LEU A 78 0.45 0.08 14.02
N HIS A 79 -0.76 -0.46 14.21
CA HIS A 79 -1.72 0.02 15.23
C HIS A 79 -2.16 1.49 15.09
N GLU A 80 -1.86 2.14 13.96
CA GLU A 80 -2.20 3.56 13.73
C GLU A 80 -3.67 3.75 13.34
N VAL A 81 -4.30 2.71 12.80
CA VAL A 81 -5.73 2.70 12.45
C VAL A 81 -6.38 1.39 12.85
N GLU A 82 -7.66 1.48 13.21
CA GLU A 82 -8.54 0.34 13.44
C GLU A 82 -9.60 0.26 12.35
N PHE A 83 -10.00 -0.96 11.98
CA PHE A 83 -11.18 -1.18 11.16
C PHE A 83 -11.98 -2.38 11.66
N ALA A 84 -13.31 -2.21 11.74
CA ALA A 84 -14.21 -3.27 12.18
C ALA A 84 -14.35 -4.39 11.13
N GLU A 85 -14.23 -4.05 9.84
CA GLU A 85 -14.42 -4.96 8.71
C GLU A 85 -13.50 -4.59 7.54
N ILE A 86 -13.22 -5.57 6.67
CA ILE A 86 -12.53 -5.34 5.39
C ILE A 86 -13.43 -4.44 4.53
N PRO A 87 -12.92 -3.35 3.95
CA PRO A 87 -13.74 -2.44 3.15
C PRO A 87 -14.25 -3.14 1.88
N GLY A 88 -15.57 -3.05 1.64
CA GLY A 88 -16.19 -3.62 0.45
C GLY A 88 -15.94 -2.82 -0.83
N ASN A 89 -15.72 -1.51 -0.70
CA ASN A 89 -15.49 -0.57 -1.80
C ASN A 89 -14.25 0.29 -1.52
N GLU A 90 -13.73 0.94 -2.56
CA GLU A 90 -12.61 1.88 -2.43
C GLU A 90 -12.92 2.88 -1.32
N ARG A 91 -11.98 3.03 -0.37
CA ARG A 91 -12.21 4.00 0.71
C ARG A 91 -12.25 5.41 0.14
N ASN A 92 -13.14 6.24 0.69
CA ASN A 92 -13.10 7.66 0.38
C ASN A 92 -11.76 8.22 0.87
N LEU A 93 -10.90 8.47 -0.11
CA LEU A 93 -9.56 9.02 0.03
C LEU A 93 -9.55 10.33 0.82
N ASP A 94 -10.69 11.02 0.99
CA ASP A 94 -10.83 12.19 1.88
C ASP A 94 -10.32 11.97 3.30
N GLN A 95 -10.42 10.74 3.84
CA GLN A 95 -9.90 10.42 5.18
C GLN A 95 -8.37 10.40 5.24
N ILE A 96 -7.72 10.02 4.13
CA ILE A 96 -6.26 10.05 3.99
C ILE A 96 -5.83 11.42 3.44
N LYS A 97 -6.68 12.15 2.69
CA LYS A 97 -6.34 13.43 2.02
C LYS A 97 -5.83 14.51 2.97
N ASN A 98 -6.23 14.49 4.24
CA ASN A 98 -5.68 15.42 5.23
C ASN A 98 -4.22 15.11 5.57
N LEU A 99 -3.79 13.83 5.51
CA LEU A 99 -2.39 13.39 5.58
C LEU A 99 -1.59 13.74 4.30
N LEU A 100 -2.27 14.21 3.24
CA LEU A 100 -1.75 14.25 1.87
C LEU A 100 -1.55 15.65 1.27
N LYS A 101 -1.87 16.73 2.00
CA LYS A 101 -1.80 18.08 1.45
C LYS A 101 -0.53 18.86 1.78
N GLU A 102 0.30 18.35 2.66
CA GLU A 102 1.46 19.10 3.15
C GLU A 102 2.78 18.67 2.47
N ASP A 103 3.75 19.57 2.46
CA ASP A 103 5.16 19.28 2.17
C ASP A 103 5.79 18.33 3.21
N GLU A 104 5.06 18.01 4.28
CA GLU A 104 5.50 17.27 5.46
C GLU A 104 4.87 15.88 5.62
N PHE A 105 4.34 15.27 4.56
CA PHE A 105 3.70 13.93 4.61
C PHE A 105 4.58 12.82 5.23
N TYR A 106 5.90 13.03 5.28
CA TYR A 106 6.86 12.12 5.91
C TYR A 106 6.84 12.18 7.44
N LEU A 107 6.15 13.15 8.04
CA LEU A 107 5.93 13.26 9.48
C LEU A 107 4.70 12.49 9.95
N GLU A 108 3.85 12.02 9.02
CA GLU A 108 2.57 11.38 9.34
C GLU A 108 2.72 10.03 10.02
N VAL A 109 3.87 9.38 9.87
CA VAL A 109 4.18 8.13 10.56
C VAL A 109 5.51 8.30 11.27
N ASP A 110 5.49 8.37 12.60
CA ASP A 110 6.71 8.40 13.38
C ASP A 110 7.35 7.00 13.40
N SER A 111 8.27 6.78 12.47
CA SER A 111 9.04 5.55 12.36
C SER A 111 9.86 5.18 13.61
N LYS A 112 9.99 6.08 14.59
CA LYS A 112 10.68 5.81 15.87
C LYS A 112 9.74 5.28 16.95
N THR A 113 8.46 5.61 16.88
CA THR A 113 7.44 5.18 17.86
C THR A 113 6.46 4.17 17.29
N ALA A 114 6.58 3.83 16.00
CA ALA A 114 5.76 2.81 15.36
C ALA A 114 5.86 1.47 16.12
N GLU A 115 4.70 0.93 16.48
CA GLU A 115 4.58 -0.36 17.18
C GLU A 115 3.86 -1.36 16.28
N LEU A 116 4.28 -2.62 16.33
CA LEU A 116 3.64 -3.64 15.53
C LEU A 116 2.36 -4.14 16.22
N ARG A 117 1.33 -4.39 15.41
CA ARG A 117 0.21 -5.25 15.80
C ARG A 117 0.67 -6.64 16.19
N ASP A 118 -0.12 -7.31 17.04
CA ASP A 118 0.18 -8.68 17.45
C ASP A 118 0.43 -9.54 16.20
N PRO A 119 1.56 -10.28 16.13
CA PRO A 119 1.87 -11.09 14.96
C PRO A 119 0.75 -12.06 14.56
N ASN A 120 0.02 -12.62 15.54
CA ASN A 120 -1.09 -13.53 15.28
C ASN A 120 -2.28 -12.82 14.64
N GLU A 121 -2.56 -11.56 15.01
CA GLU A 121 -3.59 -10.76 14.35
C GLU A 121 -3.22 -10.48 12.89
N ILE A 122 -1.96 -10.15 12.62
CA ILE A 122 -1.47 -9.90 11.26
C ILE A 122 -1.58 -11.17 10.41
N HIS A 123 -1.15 -12.32 10.95
CA HIS A 123 -1.28 -13.60 10.26
C HIS A 123 -2.74 -13.99 10.03
N ALA A 124 -3.63 -13.80 11.01
CA ALA A 124 -5.05 -14.06 10.85
C ALA A 124 -5.70 -13.17 9.77
N MET A 125 -5.28 -11.91 9.67
CA MET A 125 -5.71 -11.01 8.59
C MET A 125 -5.19 -11.48 7.23
N LEU A 126 -3.93 -11.89 7.15
CA LEU A 126 -3.35 -12.43 5.92
C LEU A 126 -4.09 -13.68 5.46
N ASP A 127 -4.36 -14.64 6.36
CA ASP A 127 -5.10 -15.86 6.03
C ASP A 127 -6.51 -15.55 5.50
N LYS A 128 -7.19 -14.59 6.13
CA LYS A 128 -8.52 -14.13 5.68
C LYS A 128 -8.46 -13.50 4.29
N ILE A 129 -7.48 -12.62 4.06
CA ILE A 129 -7.30 -11.96 2.76
C ILE A 129 -6.90 -12.95 1.67
N TYR A 130 -6.05 -13.93 2.01
CA TYR A 130 -5.68 -15.03 1.12
C TYR A 130 -6.92 -15.81 0.67
N GLN A 131 -7.78 -16.21 1.60
CA GLN A 131 -9.00 -16.95 1.27
C GLN A 131 -9.92 -16.13 0.36
N ILE A 132 -10.15 -14.85 0.66
CA ILE A 132 -10.98 -13.97 -0.16
C ILE A 132 -10.38 -13.80 -1.56
N HIS A 133 -9.06 -13.61 -1.65
CA HIS A 133 -8.38 -13.45 -2.94
C HIS A 133 -8.48 -14.73 -3.76
N TRP A 134 -8.32 -15.90 -3.14
CA TRP A 134 -8.54 -17.19 -3.78
C TRP A 134 -9.96 -17.34 -4.32
N GLU A 135 -11.00 -17.02 -3.53
CA GLU A 135 -12.40 -17.08 -3.97
C GLU A 135 -12.68 -16.15 -5.17
N ILE A 136 -12.11 -14.94 -5.17
CA ILE A 136 -12.21 -14.00 -6.29
C ILE A 136 -11.54 -14.58 -7.55
N ARG A 137 -10.34 -15.16 -7.41
CA ARG A 137 -9.58 -15.73 -8.52
C ARG A 137 -10.25 -16.97 -9.10
N ASP A 138 -10.74 -17.86 -8.24
CA ASP A 138 -11.50 -19.04 -8.66
C ASP A 138 -12.74 -18.63 -9.48
N ALA A 139 -13.50 -17.64 -9.00
CA ALA A 139 -14.65 -17.12 -9.72
C ALA A 139 -14.26 -16.53 -11.09
N GLN A 140 -13.18 -15.74 -11.16
CA GLN A 140 -12.68 -15.17 -12.41
C GLN A 140 -12.22 -16.24 -13.41
N ILE A 141 -11.46 -17.25 -12.97
CA ILE A 141 -10.97 -18.35 -13.81
C ILE A 141 -12.13 -19.15 -14.38
N HIS A 142 -13.13 -19.43 -13.55
CA HIS A 142 -14.31 -20.20 -13.94
C HIS A 142 -15.43 -19.35 -14.55
N GLN A 143 -15.20 -18.05 -14.78
CA GLN A 143 -16.18 -17.09 -15.30
C GLN A 143 -17.51 -17.09 -14.53
N LYS A 144 -17.43 -17.26 -13.21
CA LYS A 144 -18.55 -17.19 -12.27
C LYS A 144 -18.67 -15.77 -11.71
N GLU A 145 -19.84 -15.47 -11.17
CA GLU A 145 -20.06 -14.26 -10.39
C GLU A 145 -19.20 -14.28 -9.12
N ILE A 146 -18.57 -13.14 -8.81
CA ILE A 146 -17.84 -12.96 -7.55
C ILE A 146 -18.88 -12.77 -6.44
N MET A 147 -18.96 -13.74 -5.54
CA MET A 147 -19.97 -13.77 -4.47
C MET A 147 -19.56 -13.03 -3.20
N VAL A 148 -18.34 -12.48 -3.16
CA VAL A 148 -17.84 -11.70 -2.03
C VAL A 148 -18.06 -10.20 -2.26
N PRO A 149 -18.41 -9.43 -1.21
CA PRO A 149 -18.73 -8.00 -1.34
C PRO A 149 -17.48 -7.12 -1.37
N TYR A 150 -16.35 -7.61 -1.90
CA TYR A 150 -15.05 -6.92 -1.87
C TYR A 150 -14.55 -6.63 -3.27
N HIS A 151 -14.06 -5.41 -3.49
CA HIS A 151 -13.45 -5.04 -4.75
C HIS A 151 -12.11 -5.78 -4.96
N PRO A 152 -11.88 -6.48 -6.09
CA PRO A 152 -10.68 -7.28 -6.33
C PRO A 152 -9.36 -6.53 -6.14
N SER A 153 -9.27 -5.28 -6.60
CA SER A 153 -8.04 -4.48 -6.45
C SER A 153 -7.69 -4.16 -4.99
N ILE A 154 -8.69 -4.02 -4.11
CA ILE A 154 -8.44 -3.79 -2.68
C ILE A 154 -7.80 -5.03 -2.09
N ILE A 155 -8.41 -6.18 -2.34
CA ILE A 155 -7.94 -7.48 -1.85
C ILE A 155 -6.54 -7.79 -2.39
N GLN A 156 -6.27 -7.45 -3.64
CA GLN A 156 -4.93 -7.59 -4.23
C GLN A 156 -3.88 -6.74 -3.51
N GLU A 157 -4.14 -5.44 -3.28
CA GLU A 157 -3.19 -4.57 -2.58
C GLU A 157 -2.99 -4.97 -1.11
N TRP A 158 -4.06 -5.42 -0.45
CA TRP A 158 -3.99 -5.92 0.92
C TRP A 158 -3.19 -7.21 1.01
N HIS A 159 -3.43 -8.18 0.10
CA HIS A 159 -2.69 -9.43 0.05
C HIS A 159 -1.19 -9.16 -0.19
N HIS A 160 -0.88 -8.31 -1.18
CA HIS A 160 0.49 -7.92 -1.48
C HIS A 160 1.18 -7.28 -0.27
N SER A 161 0.53 -6.31 0.38
CA SER A 161 1.11 -5.58 1.52
C SER A 161 1.33 -6.49 2.74
N LEU A 162 0.39 -7.38 3.05
CA LEU A 162 0.52 -8.33 4.15
C LEU A 162 1.59 -9.39 3.87
N ASN A 163 1.68 -9.90 2.63
CA ASN A 163 2.79 -10.76 2.23
C ASN A 163 4.13 -10.05 2.38
N TRP A 164 4.21 -8.78 1.98
CA TRP A 164 5.41 -7.97 2.21
C TRP A 164 5.72 -7.84 3.71
N VAL A 165 4.75 -7.60 4.58
CA VAL A 165 5.01 -7.55 6.03
C VAL A 165 5.59 -8.88 6.55
N VAL A 166 5.04 -10.02 6.12
CA VAL A 166 5.43 -11.35 6.61
C VAL A 166 6.75 -11.84 6.01
N LYS A 167 6.91 -11.75 4.69
CA LYS A 167 8.07 -12.19 3.89
C LYS A 167 9.19 -11.15 3.88
N SER A 168 9.94 -11.08 4.97
CA SER A 168 10.98 -10.05 5.17
C SER A 168 12.18 -10.12 4.22
N ASP A 169 12.32 -11.18 3.43
CA ASP A 169 13.42 -11.46 2.52
C ASP A 169 13.14 -11.09 1.04
N GLU A 170 11.91 -10.71 0.69
CA GLU A 170 11.52 -10.31 -0.68
C GLU A 170 11.28 -8.80 -0.78
N ASP A 171 11.87 -8.11 -1.76
CA ASP A 171 11.63 -6.67 -1.97
C ASP A 171 10.19 -6.40 -2.42
N TRP A 172 9.71 -5.16 -2.20
CA TRP A 172 8.33 -4.75 -2.52
C TRP A 172 7.89 -5.13 -3.95
N ASP A 173 8.76 -4.95 -4.94
CA ASP A 173 8.43 -5.21 -6.35
C ASP A 173 8.35 -6.70 -6.71
N TYR A 174 8.87 -7.59 -5.85
CA TYR A 174 8.95 -9.02 -6.10
C TYR A 174 7.95 -9.84 -5.27
N ILE A 175 7.15 -9.19 -4.43
CA ILE A 175 6.13 -9.89 -3.64
C ILE A 175 5.05 -10.44 -4.56
N THR A 176 4.89 -11.76 -4.54
CA THR A 176 3.81 -12.45 -5.24
C THR A 176 2.56 -12.56 -4.36
N THR A 177 1.42 -12.66 -5.02
CA THR A 177 0.11 -12.94 -4.40
C THR A 177 -0.46 -14.22 -4.99
N ASP A 178 0.35 -15.28 -4.97
CA ASP A 178 -0.01 -16.56 -5.57
C ASP A 178 -1.23 -17.15 -4.83
N THR A 179 -2.33 -17.31 -5.57
CA THR A 179 -3.63 -17.85 -5.13
C THR A 179 -4.21 -18.70 -6.24
#